data_AF-A0A315V2I6-F1
#
_entry.id   AF-A0A315V2I6-F1
#
_cell.length_a   1.000
_cell.length_b   1.000
_cell.length_c   1.000
_cell.angle_alpha   90.00
_cell.angle_beta   90.00
_cell.angle_gamma   90.00
#
_symmetry.space_group_name_H-M   'P 1'
#
loop_
_entity.id
_entity.type
_entity.pdbx_description
1 polymer ?
#
loop_
_entity_poly.entity_id
_entity_poly.type
_entity_poly.pdbx_seq_one_letter_code
_entity_poly.pdbx_strand_id
1 'polypeptide(L)'
;TELSLKCNGLENAIITQKNTPSRTKIIFDAEKKHNVKVNSEYFAAFVKKHPVFNKTLHSCAVVGNGGILANSKCGKTIDSAEFVIRCNMAPLLNGYEEHVGVKTDIVTANPSILATRYGSLLGRRRRFVESLVQYGNAKLLLPAFSYSANTALSFRVFYTIEDFELPIQSAIINPKYLESLEVFWGSHGLKKKCHSSGFMMVSLALELCDNVDLFGFWPFSLHPESFQNLTHHYYDDMKARTKIHVMSDEFNFLLELHSLDRNERQQKPKNEDAAAASSDSCKDCRTRLSLMCSGFDNAVITQTNTPVGSKLPYDGERMRFLEVKAEHFKTFLQGHPFSNKTRKTCAVVGNGGILTNSSCGKTIDSAQFVIRCNLPPLSNGYEKDVGMKTDAVTANPSIFTQKYGSLLEHRRTFAESLCQYGKAMLLLPAFSYRINTASSLRASYTIDDFRIPIQSVFINPKYLQSLALFWGSLGLRARRLTTGIMMVSLALELCDNVDLYGFWPFGVHPHSFQYLTHHYYDDGKVKKGFHSMSDEFKLLLHLHNQGVLKLHLGECEPDD
;
A
#
# COMPACT_ATOMS: atom_id res chain seq x y z
N THR A 1 -20.15 -4.02 18.78
CA THR A 1 -20.41 -3.79 20.22
C THR A 1 -19.54 -2.72 20.84
N GLU A 2 -18.20 -2.84 20.87
CA GLU A 2 -17.34 -1.83 21.51
C GLU A 2 -17.50 -0.44 20.90
N LEU A 3 -17.56 -0.37 19.57
CA LEU A 3 -17.83 0.84 18.81
C LEU A 3 -19.15 1.50 19.25
N SER A 4 -20.23 0.71 19.39
CA SER A 4 -21.55 1.19 19.84
C SER A 4 -21.55 1.71 21.27
N LEU A 5 -20.77 1.11 22.17
CA LEU A 5 -20.63 1.58 23.56
C LEU A 5 -19.89 2.92 23.65
N LYS A 6 -18.94 3.18 22.73
CA LYS A 6 -18.11 4.38 22.75
C LYS A 6 -18.69 5.53 21.92
N CYS A 7 -19.25 5.24 20.77
CA CYS A 7 -19.70 6.24 19.79
C CYS A 7 -21.22 6.39 19.75
N ASN A 8 -21.96 5.31 20.02
CA ASN A 8 -23.42 5.25 20.02
C ASN A 8 -24.02 5.90 18.76
N GLY A 9 -23.69 5.34 17.59
CA GLY A 9 -24.13 5.81 16.29
C GLY A 9 -25.65 5.84 16.14
N LEU A 10 -26.38 4.92 16.79
CA LEU A 10 -27.85 4.88 16.76
C LEU A 10 -28.49 6.18 17.27
N GLU A 11 -27.90 6.81 18.29
CA GLU A 11 -28.41 8.07 18.85
C GLU A 11 -27.64 9.30 18.38
N ASN A 12 -26.35 9.14 18.08
CA ASN A 12 -25.44 10.24 17.89
C ASN A 12 -25.02 10.47 16.44
N ALA A 13 -25.16 9.53 15.50
CA ALA A 13 -24.63 9.72 14.14
C ALA A 13 -25.27 10.90 13.40
N ILE A 14 -26.54 11.19 13.67
CA ILE A 14 -27.31 12.25 13.03
C ILE A 14 -27.79 13.28 14.06
N ILE A 15 -27.76 14.55 13.69
CA ILE A 15 -28.38 15.62 14.48
C ILE A 15 -29.90 15.50 14.43
N THR A 16 -30.51 15.41 15.60
CA THR A 16 -31.96 15.42 15.79
C THR A 16 -32.36 16.60 16.66
N GLN A 17 -33.63 17.00 16.58
CA GLN A 17 -34.19 18.00 17.50
C GLN A 17 -34.10 17.56 18.97
N LYS A 18 -34.05 16.25 19.24
CA LYS A 18 -33.90 15.67 20.59
C LYS A 18 -32.47 15.77 21.10
N ASN A 19 -31.47 15.35 20.32
CA ASN A 19 -30.07 15.31 20.76
C ASN A 19 -29.36 16.67 20.65
N THR A 20 -29.93 17.60 19.87
CA THR A 20 -29.38 18.94 19.64
C THR A 20 -30.51 19.98 19.72
N PRO A 21 -31.00 20.28 20.95
CA PRO A 21 -32.10 21.22 21.13
C PRO A 21 -31.73 22.67 20.72
N SER A 22 -32.73 23.52 20.56
CA SER A 22 -32.52 24.95 20.30
C SER A 22 -31.55 25.59 21.31
N ARG A 23 -30.75 26.56 20.85
CA ARG A 23 -29.69 27.24 21.61
C ARG A 23 -28.47 26.37 21.97
N THR A 24 -28.44 25.09 21.61
CA THR A 24 -27.23 24.25 21.73
C THR A 24 -26.06 24.87 20.96
N LYS A 25 -24.85 24.77 21.53
CA LYS A 25 -23.61 25.16 20.86
C LYS A 25 -23.04 23.93 20.14
N ILE A 26 -22.98 23.97 18.82
CA ILE A 26 -22.35 22.94 17.99
C ILE A 26 -20.90 23.36 17.75
N ILE A 27 -19.95 22.47 18.04
CA ILE A 27 -18.53 22.63 17.74
C ILE A 27 -18.24 21.82 16.46
N PHE A 28 -17.42 22.38 15.58
CA PHE A 28 -17.10 21.74 14.31
C PHE A 28 -16.00 20.69 14.48
N ASP A 29 -16.15 19.50 13.89
CA ASP A 29 -15.22 18.38 14.11
C ASP A 29 -13.83 18.63 13.48
N ALA A 30 -13.78 19.13 12.24
CA ALA A 30 -12.52 19.42 11.55
C ALA A 30 -11.99 20.84 11.85
N GLU A 31 -12.85 21.78 12.26
CA GLU A 31 -12.49 23.14 12.66
C GLU A 31 -12.80 23.40 14.15
N LYS A 32 -12.12 22.70 15.06
CA LYS A 32 -12.42 22.69 16.53
C LYS A 32 -12.49 24.06 17.22
N LYS A 33 -12.00 25.14 16.60
CA LYS A 33 -12.11 26.53 17.09
C LYS A 33 -13.42 27.23 16.68
N HIS A 34 -14.08 26.74 15.63
CA HIS A 34 -15.36 27.26 15.16
C HIS A 34 -16.53 26.59 15.87
N ASN A 35 -17.56 27.38 16.12
CA ASN A 35 -18.78 26.91 16.73
C ASN A 35 -19.96 27.76 16.26
N VAL A 36 -21.16 27.18 16.34
CA VAL A 36 -22.40 27.87 16.01
C VAL A 36 -23.47 27.55 17.03
N LYS A 37 -24.31 28.53 17.33
CA LYS A 37 -25.46 28.36 18.21
C LYS A 37 -26.68 28.02 17.38
N VAL A 38 -27.40 26.96 17.75
CA VAL A 38 -28.61 26.51 17.05
C VAL A 38 -29.70 27.58 17.19
N ASN A 39 -30.03 28.22 16.07
CA ASN A 39 -31.15 29.15 15.93
C ASN A 39 -32.42 28.41 15.50
N SER A 40 -33.55 29.12 15.34
CA SER A 40 -34.83 28.54 14.94
C SER A 40 -34.78 27.90 13.54
N GLU A 41 -34.06 28.53 12.61
CA GLU A 41 -33.89 28.05 11.24
C GLU A 41 -33.16 26.70 11.19
N TYR A 42 -32.03 26.60 11.88
CA TYR A 42 -31.26 25.36 11.97
C TYR A 42 -32.05 24.26 12.67
N PHE A 43 -32.74 24.61 13.77
CA PHE A 43 -33.55 23.66 14.50
C PHE A 43 -34.70 23.10 13.66
N ALA A 44 -35.31 23.91 12.80
CA ALA A 44 -36.38 23.47 11.90
C ALA A 44 -35.89 22.44 10.87
N ALA A 45 -34.66 22.57 10.37
CA ALA A 45 -34.05 21.63 9.43
C ALA A 45 -33.58 20.30 10.08
N PHE A 46 -33.46 20.25 11.40
CA PHE A 46 -33.05 19.03 12.09
C PHE A 46 -34.18 18.00 12.11
N VAL A 47 -33.83 16.73 11.88
CA VAL A 47 -34.81 15.65 11.86
C VAL A 47 -35.41 15.42 13.26
N LYS A 48 -36.72 15.15 13.33
CA LYS A 48 -37.44 14.95 14.60
C LYS A 48 -37.07 13.65 15.30
N LYS A 49 -36.87 12.58 14.53
CA LYS A 49 -36.48 11.24 15.00
C LYS A 49 -35.31 10.75 14.16
N HIS A 50 -34.53 9.84 14.74
CA HIS A 50 -33.46 9.19 13.98
C HIS A 50 -34.09 8.40 12.82
N PRO A 51 -33.74 8.67 11.56
CA PRO A 51 -34.52 8.22 10.41
C PRO A 51 -34.51 6.71 10.11
N VAL A 52 -33.69 5.88 10.78
CA VAL A 52 -33.40 4.49 10.33
C VAL A 52 -33.16 3.45 11.46
N PHE A 53 -32.93 3.85 12.71
CA PHE A 53 -32.12 3.04 13.63
C PHE A 53 -32.89 2.32 14.76
N ASN A 54 -34.14 1.92 14.51
CA ASN A 54 -34.94 1.23 15.51
C ASN A 54 -34.83 -0.30 15.47
N LYS A 55 -34.00 -0.86 14.58
CA LYS A 55 -33.78 -2.31 14.44
C LYS A 55 -32.32 -2.60 14.10
N THR A 56 -31.80 -3.70 14.64
CA THR A 56 -30.54 -4.32 14.18
C THR A 56 -30.79 -4.93 12.80
N LEU A 57 -29.95 -4.60 11.82
CA LEU A 57 -30.03 -5.11 10.45
C LEU A 57 -29.15 -6.35 10.30
N HIS A 58 -29.54 -7.32 9.47
CA HIS A 58 -28.74 -8.53 9.31
C HIS A 58 -27.59 -8.37 8.32
N SER A 59 -27.80 -7.62 7.23
CA SER A 59 -26.78 -7.43 6.19
C SER A 59 -26.76 -6.02 5.62
N CYS A 60 -25.57 -5.45 5.54
CA CYS A 60 -25.34 -4.14 4.97
C CYS A 60 -24.26 -4.17 3.91
N ALA A 61 -24.49 -3.47 2.80
CA ALA A 61 -23.48 -3.19 1.81
C ALA A 61 -23.03 -1.73 1.94
N VAL A 62 -21.75 -1.49 2.14
CA VAL A 62 -21.16 -0.15 2.06
C VAL A 62 -20.42 -0.03 0.73
N VAL A 63 -20.87 0.90 -0.11
CA VAL A 63 -20.36 1.10 -1.46
C VAL A 63 -19.54 2.38 -1.49
N GLY A 64 -18.22 2.21 -1.52
CA GLY A 64 -17.25 3.25 -1.85
C GLY A 64 -17.25 3.57 -3.34
N ASN A 65 -16.36 4.48 -3.74
CA ASN A 65 -16.37 5.01 -5.11
C ASN A 65 -15.24 4.47 -5.98
N GLY A 66 -14.40 3.56 -5.48
CA GLY A 66 -13.17 3.14 -6.16
C GLY A 66 -13.40 2.56 -7.55
N GLY A 67 -12.48 2.86 -8.48
CA GLY A 67 -12.55 2.39 -9.87
C GLY A 67 -12.57 0.88 -10.03
N ILE A 68 -12.19 0.11 -9.01
CA ILE A 68 -12.30 -1.36 -9.00
C ILE A 68 -13.72 -1.87 -9.25
N LEU A 69 -14.73 -1.03 -9.01
CA LEU A 69 -16.12 -1.38 -9.32
C LEU A 69 -16.43 -1.34 -10.82
N ALA A 70 -15.66 -0.61 -11.63
CA ALA A 70 -15.84 -0.61 -13.07
C ALA A 70 -15.64 -2.04 -13.60
N ASN A 71 -16.67 -2.59 -14.25
CA ASN A 71 -16.73 -3.97 -14.75
C ASN A 71 -16.81 -5.10 -13.72
N SER A 72 -17.02 -4.79 -12.43
CA SER A 72 -17.08 -5.81 -11.36
C SER A 72 -18.32 -6.70 -11.41
N LYS A 73 -19.42 -6.21 -11.99
CA LYS A 73 -20.75 -6.86 -12.01
C LYS A 73 -21.31 -7.17 -10.60
N CYS A 74 -20.85 -6.45 -9.59
CA CYS A 74 -21.31 -6.61 -8.21
C CYS A 74 -22.72 -6.06 -7.94
N GLY A 75 -23.40 -5.45 -8.93
CA GLY A 75 -24.62 -4.69 -8.68
C GLY A 75 -25.76 -5.50 -8.07
N LYS A 76 -25.97 -6.73 -8.55
CA LYS A 76 -26.97 -7.65 -7.97
C LYS A 76 -26.63 -8.06 -6.54
N THR A 77 -25.34 -8.30 -6.26
CA THR A 77 -24.86 -8.67 -4.93
C THR A 77 -25.06 -7.51 -3.96
N ILE A 78 -24.72 -6.29 -4.37
CA ILE A 78 -24.93 -5.07 -3.58
C ILE A 78 -26.43 -4.89 -3.26
N ASP A 79 -27.29 -5.01 -4.27
CA ASP A 79 -28.73 -4.79 -4.11
C ASP A 79 -29.43 -5.90 -3.29
N SER A 80 -28.77 -7.04 -3.08
CA SER A 80 -29.27 -8.13 -2.24
C SER A 80 -29.15 -7.87 -0.74
N ALA A 81 -28.29 -6.94 -0.32
CA ALA A 81 -28.15 -6.58 1.09
C ALA A 81 -29.45 -5.97 1.64
N GLU A 82 -29.75 -6.17 2.92
CA GLU A 82 -30.94 -5.60 3.57
C GLU A 82 -30.88 -4.06 3.52
N PHE A 83 -29.68 -3.50 3.63
CA PHE A 83 -29.45 -2.06 3.70
C PHE A 83 -28.18 -1.62 2.94
N VAL A 84 -28.27 -0.56 2.12
CA VAL A 84 -27.16 -0.11 1.27
C VAL A 84 -26.77 1.33 1.58
N ILE A 85 -25.49 1.52 1.95
CA ILE A 85 -24.89 2.82 2.25
C ILE A 85 -23.92 3.21 1.14
N ARG A 86 -24.16 4.36 0.50
CA ARG A 86 -23.37 4.87 -0.62
C ARG A 86 -22.62 6.13 -0.26
N CYS A 87 -21.48 6.33 -0.91
CA CYS A 87 -20.63 7.48 -0.64
C CYS A 87 -20.79 8.58 -1.69
N ASN A 88 -20.85 9.82 -1.23
CA ASN A 88 -20.46 10.98 -2.03
C ASN A 88 -21.28 11.22 -3.31
N MET A 89 -22.58 10.89 -3.31
CA MET A 89 -23.49 11.02 -4.45
C MET A 89 -22.91 10.45 -5.76
N ALA A 90 -22.32 9.26 -5.67
CA ALA A 90 -21.80 8.54 -6.83
C ALA A 90 -22.94 8.06 -7.75
N PRO A 91 -22.84 8.28 -9.08
CA PRO A 91 -23.89 7.92 -10.03
C PRO A 91 -24.13 6.40 -10.07
N LEU A 92 -25.39 6.01 -10.08
CA LEU A 92 -25.86 4.63 -10.12
C LEU A 92 -26.32 4.24 -11.53
N LEU A 93 -26.83 5.23 -12.26
CA LEU A 93 -27.47 5.03 -13.55
C LEU A 93 -26.54 5.36 -14.73
N ASN A 94 -26.93 4.93 -15.93
CA ASN A 94 -26.24 5.14 -17.22
C ASN A 94 -25.11 4.13 -17.47
N GLY A 95 -25.36 2.85 -17.21
CA GLY A 95 -24.43 1.74 -17.47
C GLY A 95 -23.64 1.30 -16.25
N TYR A 96 -23.85 1.91 -15.08
CA TYR A 96 -23.20 1.50 -13.83
C TYR A 96 -24.04 0.51 -13.02
N GLU A 97 -25.34 0.38 -13.31
CA GLU A 97 -26.33 -0.39 -12.55
C GLU A 97 -25.90 -1.85 -12.37
N GLU A 98 -25.34 -2.45 -13.43
CA GLU A 98 -24.84 -3.84 -13.40
C GLU A 98 -23.71 -4.03 -12.40
N HIS A 99 -22.90 -3.00 -12.16
CA HIS A 99 -21.68 -3.09 -11.37
C HIS A 99 -21.84 -2.58 -9.94
N VAL A 100 -22.65 -1.54 -9.73
CA VAL A 100 -22.80 -0.90 -8.42
C VAL A 100 -24.20 -1.02 -7.84
N GLY A 101 -25.18 -1.51 -8.62
CA GLY A 101 -26.57 -1.65 -8.18
C GLY A 101 -27.27 -0.30 -8.04
N VAL A 102 -28.57 -0.34 -7.75
CA VAL A 102 -29.43 0.87 -7.64
C VAL A 102 -30.03 1.05 -6.24
N LYS A 103 -30.07 -0.01 -5.41
CA LYS A 103 -30.61 0.08 -4.05
C LYS A 103 -29.79 1.06 -3.23
N THR A 104 -30.47 2.00 -2.57
CA THR A 104 -29.83 3.01 -1.74
C THR A 104 -30.72 3.37 -0.57
N ASP A 105 -30.22 3.22 0.64
CA ASP A 105 -30.91 3.62 1.86
C ASP A 105 -30.29 4.88 2.47
N ILE A 106 -28.95 4.95 2.43
CA ILE A 106 -28.17 6.14 2.81
C ILE A 106 -27.23 6.52 1.66
N VAL A 107 -27.11 7.81 1.39
CA VAL A 107 -26.05 8.35 0.55
C VAL A 107 -25.45 9.59 1.21
N THR A 108 -24.13 9.71 1.23
CA THR A 108 -23.46 10.92 1.72
C THR A 108 -23.23 11.94 0.60
N ALA A 109 -23.13 13.22 0.94
CA ALA A 109 -22.68 14.25 0.01
C ALA A 109 -21.56 15.09 0.63
N ASN A 110 -20.33 14.88 0.19
CA ASN A 110 -19.23 15.78 0.55
C ASN A 110 -19.44 17.17 -0.10
N PRO A 111 -19.32 18.27 0.66
CA PRO A 111 -19.42 19.64 0.17
C PRO A 111 -18.54 19.97 -1.03
N SER A 112 -17.37 19.33 -1.16
CA SER A 112 -16.49 19.49 -2.33
C SER A 112 -17.15 19.01 -3.64
N ILE A 113 -17.97 17.96 -3.59
CA ILE A 113 -18.71 17.44 -4.74
C ILE A 113 -19.85 18.37 -5.10
N LEU A 114 -20.54 18.90 -4.08
CA LEU A 114 -21.59 19.90 -4.25
C LEU A 114 -21.05 21.18 -4.90
N ALA A 115 -19.87 21.64 -4.49
CA ALA A 115 -19.18 22.77 -5.08
C ALA A 115 -18.75 22.48 -6.53
N THR A 116 -18.03 21.37 -6.76
CA THR A 116 -17.40 21.07 -8.04
C THR A 116 -18.40 20.68 -9.12
N ARG A 117 -19.35 19.79 -8.81
CA ARG A 117 -20.31 19.26 -9.80
C ARG A 117 -21.52 20.16 -9.99
N TYR A 118 -21.98 20.82 -8.92
CA TYR A 118 -23.23 21.58 -8.90
C TYR A 118 -23.05 23.07 -8.58
N GLY A 119 -21.82 23.60 -8.63
CA GLY A 119 -21.57 25.04 -8.46
C GLY A 119 -22.07 25.58 -7.13
N SER A 120 -21.98 24.78 -6.06
CA SER A 120 -22.51 25.13 -4.73
C SER A 120 -24.00 25.46 -4.72
N LEU A 121 -24.75 24.90 -5.68
CA LEU A 121 -26.18 25.16 -5.94
C LEU A 121 -26.51 26.63 -6.28
N LEU A 122 -25.52 27.43 -6.67
CA LEU A 122 -25.72 28.78 -7.18
C LEU A 122 -25.95 28.69 -8.70
N GLY A 123 -27.23 28.74 -9.12
CA GLY A 123 -27.62 28.69 -10.54
C GLY A 123 -27.62 27.31 -11.19
N ARG A 124 -27.28 26.23 -10.47
CA ARG A 124 -27.28 24.84 -10.98
C ARG A 124 -28.16 23.87 -10.18
N ARG A 125 -29.18 24.37 -9.48
CA ARG A 125 -30.10 23.55 -8.64
C ARG A 125 -30.79 22.43 -9.42
N ARG A 126 -31.24 22.70 -10.65
CA ARG A 126 -31.93 21.69 -11.48
C ARG A 126 -31.08 20.44 -11.76
N ARG A 127 -29.80 20.62 -12.11
CA ARG A 127 -28.87 19.48 -12.35
C ARG A 127 -28.64 18.64 -11.09
N PHE A 128 -28.61 19.30 -9.93
CA PHE A 128 -28.51 18.62 -8.64
C PHE A 128 -29.77 17.79 -8.36
N VAL A 129 -30.95 18.39 -8.55
CA VAL A 129 -32.26 17.73 -8.43
C VAL A 129 -32.36 16.51 -9.34
N GLU A 130 -32.04 16.64 -10.62
CA GLU A 130 -32.02 15.53 -11.59
C GLU A 130 -31.10 14.39 -11.13
N SER A 131 -29.95 14.72 -10.53
CA SER A 131 -29.01 13.73 -10.00
C SER A 131 -29.49 13.07 -8.71
N LEU A 132 -30.41 13.68 -7.96
CA LEU A 132 -30.96 13.10 -6.72
C LEU A 132 -32.03 12.05 -6.97
N VAL A 133 -32.74 12.13 -8.10
CA VAL A 133 -33.87 11.23 -8.44
C VAL A 133 -33.48 9.76 -8.37
N GLN A 134 -32.24 9.42 -8.76
CA GLN A 134 -31.74 8.04 -8.76
C GLN A 134 -31.68 7.37 -7.38
N TYR A 135 -31.75 8.14 -6.29
CA TYR A 135 -31.70 7.61 -4.92
C TYR A 135 -33.09 7.41 -4.29
N GLY A 136 -34.17 7.75 -5.00
CA GLY A 136 -35.55 7.55 -4.52
C GLY A 136 -35.79 8.15 -3.12
N ASN A 137 -36.22 7.31 -2.17
CA ASN A 137 -36.58 7.69 -0.79
C ASN A 137 -35.41 7.65 0.20
N ALA A 138 -34.17 7.53 -0.28
CA ALA A 138 -32.97 7.43 0.55
C ALA A 138 -32.79 8.62 1.51
N LYS A 139 -31.83 8.48 2.42
CA LYS A 139 -31.37 9.59 3.28
C LYS A 139 -30.07 10.18 2.77
N LEU A 140 -30.08 11.48 2.49
CA LEU A 140 -28.89 12.25 2.11
C LEU A 140 -28.20 12.81 3.35
N LEU A 141 -27.04 12.26 3.71
CA LEU A 141 -26.28 12.70 4.87
C LEU A 141 -25.26 13.79 4.51
N LEU A 142 -25.32 14.90 5.24
CA LEU A 142 -24.54 16.12 5.01
C LEU A 142 -23.62 16.42 6.20
N PRO A 143 -22.29 16.55 6.01
CA PRO A 143 -21.35 16.98 7.05
C PRO A 143 -21.35 18.52 7.17
N ALA A 144 -22.52 19.09 7.52
CA ALA A 144 -22.75 20.54 7.55
C ALA A 144 -21.82 21.27 8.54
N PHE A 145 -21.45 20.59 9.63
CA PHE A 145 -20.66 21.17 10.72
C PHE A 145 -19.24 20.60 10.79
N SER A 146 -18.66 20.12 9.68
CA SER A 146 -17.24 19.74 9.66
C SER A 146 -16.32 20.92 9.39
N TYR A 147 -16.67 21.77 8.42
CA TYR A 147 -16.00 23.04 8.13
C TYR A 147 -17.02 24.16 8.08
N SER A 148 -16.69 25.36 8.56
CA SER A 148 -17.59 26.52 8.56
C SER A 148 -18.24 26.79 7.19
N ALA A 149 -17.47 26.64 6.11
CA ALA A 149 -17.94 26.79 4.72
C ALA A 149 -19.03 25.77 4.31
N ASN A 150 -19.12 24.61 4.97
CA ASN A 150 -20.08 23.55 4.63
C ASN A 150 -21.50 23.89 5.06
N THR A 151 -21.66 24.72 6.09
CA THR A 151 -22.95 25.00 6.73
C THR A 151 -23.94 25.56 5.72
N ALA A 152 -23.63 26.73 5.14
CA ALA A 152 -24.51 27.41 4.20
C ALA A 152 -24.81 26.60 2.93
N LEU A 153 -23.89 25.72 2.52
CA LEU A 153 -24.09 24.83 1.37
C LEU A 153 -25.03 23.67 1.71
N SER A 154 -24.91 23.11 2.91
CA SER A 154 -25.77 22.01 3.37
C SER A 154 -27.21 22.47 3.57
N PHE A 155 -27.43 23.68 4.10
CA PHE A 155 -28.77 24.27 4.18
C PHE A 155 -29.35 24.61 2.80
N ARG A 156 -28.53 25.05 1.84
CA ARG A 156 -28.98 25.18 0.44
C ARG A 156 -29.44 23.87 -0.16
N VAL A 157 -28.79 22.75 0.16
CA VAL A 157 -29.25 21.41 -0.24
C VAL A 157 -30.61 21.11 0.39
N PHE A 158 -30.76 21.31 1.70
CA PHE A 158 -32.02 21.11 2.42
C PHE A 158 -33.17 21.89 1.76
N TYR A 159 -33.01 23.20 1.57
CA TYR A 159 -34.04 24.03 0.92
C TYR A 159 -34.30 23.62 -0.53
N THR A 160 -33.28 23.18 -1.26
CA THR A 160 -33.49 22.70 -2.64
C THR A 160 -34.30 21.40 -2.68
N ILE A 161 -34.17 20.52 -1.68
CA ILE A 161 -34.98 19.30 -1.58
C ILE A 161 -36.43 19.66 -1.26
N GLU A 162 -36.66 20.62 -0.36
CA GLU A 162 -38.01 21.11 -0.02
C GLU A 162 -38.67 21.86 -1.17
N ASP A 163 -37.97 22.82 -1.79
CA ASP A 163 -38.45 23.65 -2.91
C ASP A 163 -38.94 22.82 -4.10
N PHE A 164 -38.31 21.66 -4.32
CA PHE A 164 -38.61 20.75 -5.45
C PHE A 164 -39.42 19.52 -5.01
N GLU A 165 -39.89 19.47 -3.77
CA GLU A 165 -40.72 18.40 -3.20
C GLU A 165 -40.15 16.99 -3.46
N LEU A 166 -38.83 16.85 -3.29
CA LEU A 166 -38.16 15.58 -3.61
C LEU A 166 -38.46 14.48 -2.57
N PRO A 167 -38.54 13.20 -3.01
CA PRO A 167 -38.78 12.07 -2.11
C PRO A 167 -37.62 11.78 -1.14
N ILE A 168 -36.40 12.13 -1.55
CA ILE A 168 -35.19 11.94 -0.75
C ILE A 168 -35.20 12.89 0.45
N GLN A 169 -34.77 12.43 1.62
CA GLN A 169 -34.73 13.27 2.83
C GLN A 169 -33.30 13.58 3.23
N SER A 170 -32.97 14.85 3.47
CA SER A 170 -31.64 15.21 4.00
C SER A 170 -31.57 15.13 5.52
N ALA A 171 -30.41 14.74 6.03
CA ALA A 171 -30.09 14.82 7.45
C ALA A 171 -28.63 15.25 7.66
N ILE A 172 -28.34 15.84 8.82
CA ILE A 172 -27.02 16.39 9.13
C ILE A 172 -26.25 15.41 10.02
N ILE A 173 -25.02 15.08 9.62
CA ILE A 173 -24.11 14.26 10.41
C ILE A 173 -23.69 15.05 11.65
N ASN A 174 -23.71 14.40 12.82
CA ASN A 174 -23.34 15.03 14.07
C ASN A 174 -21.82 15.10 14.23
N PRO A 175 -21.21 16.28 14.39
CA PRO A 175 -19.76 16.40 14.55
C PRO A 175 -19.25 15.70 15.82
N LYS A 176 -20.06 15.59 16.88
CA LYS A 176 -19.66 14.86 18.11
C LYS A 176 -19.45 13.36 17.86
N TYR A 177 -20.24 12.78 16.95
CA TYR A 177 -20.08 11.39 16.57
C TYR A 177 -18.77 11.19 15.79
N LEU A 178 -18.46 12.10 14.86
CA LEU A 178 -17.21 12.06 14.10
C LEU A 178 -15.97 12.20 14.99
N GLU A 179 -16.01 13.08 16.00
CA GLU A 179 -14.95 13.19 17.00
C GLU A 179 -14.80 11.90 17.83
N SER A 180 -15.93 11.26 18.18
CA SER A 180 -15.90 9.99 18.92
C SER A 180 -15.29 8.86 18.08
N LEU A 181 -15.58 8.83 16.77
CA LEU A 181 -14.93 7.91 15.83
C LEU A 181 -13.42 8.19 15.69
N GLU A 182 -12.99 9.46 15.62
CA GLU A 182 -11.57 9.85 15.61
C GLU A 182 -10.83 9.25 16.82
N VAL A 183 -11.40 9.42 18.02
CA VAL A 183 -10.81 8.91 19.26
C VAL A 183 -10.80 7.37 19.29
N PHE A 184 -11.93 6.74 18.95
CA PHE A 184 -12.06 5.29 18.99
C PHE A 184 -11.09 4.59 18.03
N TRP A 185 -11.09 4.97 16.76
CA TRP A 185 -10.19 4.33 15.79
C TRP A 185 -8.73 4.70 16.02
N GLY A 186 -8.47 5.90 16.55
CA GLY A 186 -7.15 6.32 17.02
C GLY A 186 -6.58 5.40 18.11
N SER A 187 -7.39 4.95 19.07
CA SER A 187 -6.95 3.98 20.10
C SER A 187 -6.73 2.58 19.54
N HIS A 188 -7.35 2.26 18.40
CA HIS A 188 -7.23 0.97 17.71
C HIS A 188 -6.14 0.95 16.62
N GLY A 189 -5.35 2.02 16.49
CA GLY A 189 -4.16 2.06 15.64
C GLY A 189 -4.31 2.89 14.36
N LEU A 190 -5.51 3.35 14.01
CA LEU A 190 -5.73 4.23 12.85
C LEU A 190 -5.49 5.69 13.24
N LYS A 191 -4.23 6.15 13.14
CA LYS A 191 -3.77 7.47 13.66
C LYS A 191 -4.19 8.69 12.84
N LYS A 192 -5.18 8.58 11.95
CA LYS A 192 -5.58 9.66 11.04
C LYS A 192 -6.61 10.57 11.73
N LYS A 193 -6.39 11.89 11.71
CA LYS A 193 -7.30 12.86 12.34
C LYS A 193 -8.67 12.99 11.66
N CYS A 194 -8.72 12.83 10.34
CA CYS A 194 -9.96 12.93 9.56
C CYS A 194 -10.09 11.71 8.66
N HIS A 195 -11.04 10.83 8.98
CA HIS A 195 -11.34 9.64 8.19
C HIS A 195 -12.10 9.98 6.89
N SER A 196 -11.97 9.14 5.87
CA SER A 196 -12.73 9.31 4.62
C SER A 196 -14.24 9.12 4.83
N SER A 197 -15.05 9.66 3.92
CA SER A 197 -16.50 9.39 3.88
C SER A 197 -16.83 7.90 3.84
N GLY A 198 -16.03 7.11 3.12
CA GLY A 198 -16.16 5.65 3.10
C GLY A 198 -15.97 5.05 4.48
N PHE A 199 -14.84 5.35 5.14
CA PHE A 199 -14.53 4.78 6.45
C PHE A 199 -15.52 5.21 7.55
N MET A 200 -16.01 6.44 7.50
CA MET A 200 -17.09 6.90 8.38
C MET A 200 -18.37 6.08 8.19
N MET A 201 -18.72 5.76 6.94
CA MET A 201 -19.89 4.93 6.65
C MET A 201 -19.70 3.46 7.02
N VAL A 202 -18.47 2.92 6.90
CA VAL A 202 -18.14 1.59 7.45
C VAL A 202 -18.33 1.56 8.96
N SER A 203 -17.86 2.59 9.68
CA SER A 203 -18.03 2.69 11.14
C SER A 203 -19.51 2.67 11.52
N LEU A 204 -20.33 3.44 10.80
CA LEU A 204 -21.76 3.44 11.02
C LEU A 204 -22.38 2.06 10.72
N ALA A 205 -22.04 1.43 9.60
CA ALA A 205 -22.55 0.09 9.25
C ALA A 205 -22.23 -0.96 10.33
N LEU A 206 -21.02 -0.94 10.90
CA LEU A 206 -20.60 -1.84 11.98
C LEU A 206 -21.42 -1.68 13.28
N GLU A 207 -22.08 -0.54 13.49
CA GLU A 207 -22.99 -0.34 14.63
C GLU A 207 -24.44 -0.71 14.32
N LEU A 208 -24.79 -0.81 13.04
CA LEU A 208 -26.17 -1.04 12.57
C LEU A 208 -26.44 -2.48 12.20
N CYS A 209 -25.43 -3.19 11.73
CA CYS A 209 -25.60 -4.42 10.98
C CYS A 209 -24.75 -5.56 11.54
N ASP A 210 -25.32 -6.77 11.54
CA ASP A 210 -24.61 -7.98 11.95
C ASP A 210 -23.48 -8.33 10.95
N ASN A 211 -23.72 -8.09 9.66
CA ASN A 211 -22.76 -8.33 8.58
C ASN A 211 -22.60 -7.08 7.70
N VAL A 212 -21.36 -6.77 7.35
CA VAL A 212 -21.02 -5.60 6.53
C VAL A 212 -20.12 -6.02 5.37
N ASP A 213 -20.63 -5.92 4.16
CA ASP A 213 -19.88 -6.13 2.93
C ASP A 213 -19.39 -4.80 2.37
N LEU A 214 -18.10 -4.75 1.99
CA LEU A 214 -17.46 -3.53 1.49
C LEU A 214 -17.19 -3.65 -0.01
N PHE A 215 -17.67 -2.66 -0.77
CA PHE A 215 -17.52 -2.60 -2.23
C PHE A 215 -16.79 -1.32 -2.62
N GLY A 216 -15.83 -1.38 -3.55
CA GLY A 216 -15.16 -0.19 -4.07
C GLY A 216 -14.19 0.51 -3.12
N PHE A 217 -13.74 -0.17 -2.06
CA PHE A 217 -12.70 0.30 -1.15
C PHE A 217 -11.32 -0.09 -1.68
N TRP A 218 -10.91 0.50 -2.81
CA TRP A 218 -9.61 0.21 -3.42
C TRP A 218 -8.93 1.52 -3.82
N PRO A 219 -7.91 1.98 -3.08
CA PRO A 219 -7.30 3.29 -3.30
C PRO A 219 -6.18 3.29 -4.35
N PHE A 220 -5.95 2.17 -5.04
CA PHE A 220 -4.85 2.02 -5.98
C PHE A 220 -5.36 2.11 -7.43
N SER A 221 -4.53 2.65 -8.31
CA SER A 221 -4.88 2.84 -9.74
C SER A 221 -4.77 1.58 -10.59
N LEU A 222 -4.63 0.40 -9.98
CA LEU A 222 -4.40 -0.88 -10.65
C LEU A 222 -5.24 -1.96 -9.99
N HIS A 223 -5.93 -2.78 -10.77
CA HIS A 223 -6.70 -3.91 -10.25
C HIS A 223 -5.75 -4.96 -9.65
N PRO A 224 -6.07 -5.59 -8.50
CA PRO A 224 -5.17 -6.54 -7.83
C PRO A 224 -4.89 -7.82 -8.61
N GLU A 225 -5.87 -8.31 -9.39
CA GLU A 225 -5.78 -9.59 -10.10
C GLU A 225 -5.59 -9.43 -11.62
N SER A 226 -6.47 -8.67 -12.29
CA SER A 226 -6.36 -8.42 -13.73
C SER A 226 -5.26 -7.43 -14.10
N PHE A 227 -4.73 -6.69 -13.11
CA PHE A 227 -3.70 -5.66 -13.30
C PHE A 227 -4.08 -4.52 -14.27
N GLN A 228 -5.36 -4.41 -14.62
CA GLN A 228 -5.87 -3.34 -15.47
C GLN A 228 -5.79 -1.98 -14.76
N ASN A 229 -5.57 -0.91 -15.53
CA ASN A 229 -5.61 0.45 -15.01
C ASN A 229 -7.02 0.77 -14.51
N LEU A 230 -7.09 1.20 -13.25
CA LEU A 230 -8.29 1.69 -12.63
C LEU A 230 -8.23 3.21 -12.54
N THR A 231 -9.35 3.84 -12.86
CA THR A 231 -9.61 5.22 -12.50
C THR A 231 -9.75 5.35 -10.98
N HIS A 232 -9.64 6.57 -10.45
CA HIS A 232 -9.84 6.80 -9.02
C HIS A 232 -11.29 6.52 -8.62
N HIS A 233 -12.25 6.90 -9.48
CA HIS A 233 -13.65 6.52 -9.30
C HIS A 233 -14.19 5.71 -10.47
N TYR A 234 -15.16 4.83 -10.22
CA TYR A 234 -15.75 4.00 -11.28
C TYR A 234 -16.53 4.79 -12.35
N TYR A 235 -16.81 6.07 -12.10
CA TYR A 235 -17.67 6.93 -12.93
C TYR A 235 -16.98 8.15 -13.53
N ASP A 236 -15.68 8.32 -13.29
CA ASP A 236 -14.92 9.44 -13.85
C ASP A 236 -13.50 9.04 -14.27
N ASP A 237 -12.95 9.81 -15.21
CA ASP A 237 -11.57 9.62 -15.69
C ASP A 237 -10.53 10.28 -14.75
N MET A 238 -10.88 10.50 -13.47
CA MET A 238 -9.94 11.12 -12.54
C MET A 238 -8.81 10.14 -12.23
N LYS A 239 -7.58 10.51 -12.59
CA LYS A 239 -6.37 9.84 -12.07
C LYS A 239 -6.20 10.18 -10.59
N ALA A 240 -5.83 9.20 -9.78
CA ALA A 240 -5.64 9.37 -8.34
C ALA A 240 -4.73 10.56 -8.03
N ARG A 241 -5.26 11.62 -7.38
CA ARG A 241 -4.46 12.77 -6.93
C ARG A 241 -3.79 12.44 -5.60
N THR A 242 -2.46 12.45 -5.59
CA THR A 242 -1.54 12.00 -4.53
C THR A 242 -1.52 12.81 -3.22
N LYS A 243 -2.47 13.73 -2.95
CA LYS A 243 -2.20 14.79 -1.95
C LYS A 243 -3.14 14.98 -0.76
N ILE A 244 -4.33 14.37 -0.66
CA ILE A 244 -5.28 14.80 0.40
C ILE A 244 -5.75 13.68 1.34
N HIS A 245 -5.74 12.41 0.90
CA HIS A 245 -6.00 11.29 1.80
C HIS A 245 -5.03 10.15 1.50
N VAL A 246 -4.21 9.74 2.48
CA VAL A 246 -3.47 8.47 2.43
C VAL A 246 -4.50 7.36 2.65
N MET A 247 -5.32 7.08 1.64
CA MET A 247 -6.37 6.06 1.70
C MET A 247 -5.77 4.65 1.81
N SER A 248 -4.47 4.48 1.57
CA SER A 248 -3.75 3.23 1.83
C SER A 248 -3.74 2.84 3.31
N ASP A 249 -3.72 3.79 4.24
CA ASP A 249 -3.73 3.46 5.68
C ASP A 249 -5.11 2.97 6.13
N GLU A 250 -6.19 3.62 5.68
CA GLU A 250 -7.56 3.17 5.92
C GLU A 250 -7.82 1.82 5.25
N PHE A 251 -7.33 1.64 4.02
CA PHE A 251 -7.44 0.36 3.31
C PHE A 251 -6.70 -0.77 4.05
N ASN A 252 -5.46 -0.53 4.50
CA ASN A 252 -4.72 -1.52 5.30
C ASN A 252 -5.48 -1.89 6.57
N PHE A 253 -6.06 -0.90 7.26
CA PHE A 253 -6.84 -1.14 8.47
C PHE A 253 -8.13 -1.92 8.19
N LEU A 254 -8.83 -1.63 7.10
CA LEU A 254 -10.00 -2.40 6.66
C LEU A 254 -9.64 -3.84 6.30
N LEU A 255 -8.48 -4.07 5.68
CA LEU A 255 -7.99 -5.42 5.41
C LEU A 255 -7.69 -6.19 6.71
N GLU A 256 -7.10 -5.53 7.71
CA GLU A 256 -6.87 -6.13 9.03
C GLU A 256 -8.20 -6.49 9.72
N LEU A 257 -9.22 -5.63 9.65
CA LEU A 257 -10.55 -5.95 10.19
C LEU A 257 -11.22 -7.12 9.45
N HIS A 258 -11.13 -7.14 8.12
CA HIS A 258 -11.67 -8.22 7.31
C HIS A 258 -11.00 -9.56 7.64
N SER A 259 -9.68 -9.59 7.84
CA SER A 259 -8.98 -10.83 8.18
C SER A 259 -9.35 -11.33 9.59
N LEU A 260 -9.55 -10.45 10.57
CA LEU A 260 -10.03 -10.83 11.91
C LEU A 260 -11.42 -11.50 11.83
N ASP A 261 -12.38 -10.85 11.16
CA ASP A 261 -13.75 -11.39 10.99
C ASP A 261 -13.74 -12.71 10.21
N ARG A 262 -12.92 -12.80 9.16
CA ARG A 262 -12.76 -14.03 8.37
C ARG A 262 -12.14 -15.17 9.19
N ASN A 263 -11.14 -14.91 10.04
CA ASN A 263 -10.53 -15.92 10.92
C ASN A 263 -11.54 -16.46 11.95
N GLU A 264 -12.49 -15.64 12.40
CA GLU A 264 -13.62 -16.11 13.21
C GLU A 264 -14.61 -16.98 12.40
N ARG A 265 -14.77 -16.70 11.09
CA ARG A 265 -15.72 -17.38 10.19
C ARG A 265 -15.17 -18.63 9.47
N GLN A 266 -13.86 -18.74 9.23
CA GLN A 266 -13.24 -19.72 8.30
C GLN A 266 -12.81 -21.07 8.90
N GLN A 267 -13.72 -21.74 9.60
CA GLN A 267 -13.67 -23.19 9.75
C GLN A 267 -14.08 -23.98 8.48
N LYS A 268 -13.90 -23.49 7.23
CA LYS A 268 -14.01 -24.30 5.96
C LYS A 268 -13.63 -23.55 4.64
N PRO A 269 -13.09 -24.22 3.58
CA PRO A 269 -12.52 -23.57 2.38
C PRO A 269 -13.16 -23.92 0.99
N LYS A 270 -12.86 -23.11 -0.06
CA LYS A 270 -12.43 -23.46 -1.47
C LYS A 270 -12.62 -22.29 -2.51
N ASN A 271 -11.56 -21.85 -3.24
CA ASN A 271 -11.08 -22.05 -4.67
C ASN A 271 -11.87 -21.27 -5.77
N GLU A 272 -11.35 -20.73 -6.91
CA GLU A 272 -10.05 -20.30 -7.51
C GLU A 272 -10.27 -19.74 -8.97
N ASP A 273 -9.26 -19.07 -9.58
CA ASP A 273 -8.91 -18.81 -11.02
C ASP A 273 -9.65 -17.78 -11.96
N ALA A 274 -9.10 -17.12 -13.02
CA ALA A 274 -7.76 -16.72 -13.54
C ALA A 274 -7.85 -15.88 -14.88
N ALA A 275 -6.81 -15.06 -15.19
CA ALA A 275 -6.19 -14.61 -16.50
C ALA A 275 -6.98 -13.78 -17.59
N ALA A 276 -6.42 -13.00 -18.55
CA ALA A 276 -5.20 -12.17 -18.81
C ALA A 276 -5.34 -11.46 -20.22
N ALA A 277 -4.72 -10.27 -20.48
CA ALA A 277 -4.05 -9.82 -21.75
C ALA A 277 -3.94 -8.28 -22.03
N SER A 278 -2.67 -7.81 -22.18
CA SER A 278 -1.96 -6.71 -22.95
C SER A 278 -2.62 -5.38 -23.38
N SER A 279 -1.95 -4.23 -23.70
CA SER A 279 -0.61 -3.57 -23.59
C SER A 279 -0.83 -2.08 -24.01
N ASP A 280 -0.15 -1.02 -23.55
CA ASP A 280 1.23 -0.62 -23.92
C ASP A 280 1.72 0.65 -23.14
N SER A 281 3.06 0.78 -23.01
CA SER A 281 3.90 1.95 -22.60
C SER A 281 4.82 1.75 -21.38
N CYS A 282 5.96 1.04 -21.54
CA CYS A 282 7.24 1.28 -20.80
C CYS A 282 8.49 0.54 -21.33
N LYS A 283 8.62 0.30 -22.64
CA LYS A 283 9.82 -0.35 -23.18
C LYS A 283 11.12 0.46 -22.98
N ASP A 284 11.01 1.76 -22.67
CA ASP A 284 12.14 2.69 -22.52
C ASP A 284 12.76 2.74 -21.08
N CYS A 285 12.17 2.06 -20.09
CA CYS A 285 12.65 2.15 -18.70
C CYS A 285 14.02 1.50 -18.49
N ARG A 286 14.25 0.32 -19.07
CA ARG A 286 15.51 -0.43 -18.94
C ARG A 286 16.68 0.31 -19.57
N THR A 287 16.50 0.83 -20.78
CA THR A 287 17.53 1.61 -21.48
C THR A 287 17.90 2.87 -20.71
N ARG A 288 16.91 3.63 -20.20
CA ARG A 288 17.17 4.82 -19.38
C ARG A 288 17.86 4.49 -18.06
N LEU A 289 17.48 3.38 -17.41
CA LEU A 289 18.13 2.90 -16.20
C LEU A 289 19.61 2.60 -16.47
N SER A 290 19.90 1.82 -17.52
CA SER A 290 21.26 1.48 -17.94
C SER A 290 22.10 2.68 -18.34
N LEU A 291 21.52 3.65 -19.07
CA LEU A 291 22.22 4.88 -19.46
C LEU A 291 22.59 5.76 -18.25
N MET A 292 21.73 5.81 -17.23
CA MET A 292 21.94 6.66 -16.05
C MET A 292 22.82 6.01 -14.99
N CYS A 293 22.75 4.69 -14.84
CA CYS A 293 23.38 3.98 -13.73
C CYS A 293 24.57 3.11 -14.16
N SER A 294 24.52 2.53 -15.36
CA SER A 294 25.47 1.55 -15.89
C SER A 294 25.85 0.48 -14.88
N GLY A 295 24.88 -0.33 -14.48
CA GLY A 295 25.02 -1.38 -13.47
C GLY A 295 26.09 -2.42 -13.85
N PHE A 296 26.31 -2.68 -15.13
CA PHE A 296 27.36 -3.58 -15.60
C PHE A 296 28.77 -3.14 -15.16
N ASP A 297 29.10 -1.85 -15.35
CA ASP A 297 30.42 -1.30 -15.02
C ASP A 297 30.51 -0.78 -13.59
N ASN A 298 29.39 -0.27 -13.06
CA ASN A 298 29.37 0.55 -11.86
C ASN A 298 28.67 -0.10 -10.68
N ALA A 299 27.93 -1.21 -10.78
CA ALA A 299 27.21 -1.74 -9.62
C ALA A 299 28.13 -2.17 -8.46
N VAL A 300 29.36 -2.58 -8.77
CA VAL A 300 30.35 -3.02 -7.79
C VAL A 300 31.67 -2.27 -7.94
N ILE A 301 32.43 -2.21 -6.87
CA ILE A 301 33.76 -1.60 -6.84
C ILE A 301 34.77 -2.56 -7.44
N THR A 302 35.55 -2.05 -8.38
CA THR A 302 36.66 -2.74 -9.03
C THR A 302 37.90 -1.86 -8.98
N GLN A 303 39.06 -2.48 -9.16
CA GLN A 303 40.34 -1.80 -9.30
C GLN A 303 40.34 -0.85 -10.52
N THR A 304 39.56 -1.17 -11.55
CA THR A 304 39.39 -0.35 -12.75
C THR A 304 38.55 0.90 -12.50
N ASN A 305 37.40 0.78 -11.81
CA ASN A 305 36.49 1.92 -11.60
C ASN A 305 36.79 2.74 -10.33
N THR A 306 37.63 2.22 -9.42
CA THR A 306 37.97 2.84 -8.14
C THR A 306 39.48 2.73 -7.86
N PRO A 307 40.33 3.49 -8.58
CA PRO A 307 41.78 3.45 -8.43
C PRO A 307 42.26 4.05 -7.10
N VAL A 308 43.51 3.75 -6.73
CA VAL A 308 44.20 4.37 -5.57
C VAL A 308 44.21 5.89 -5.71
N GLY A 309 43.99 6.61 -4.60
CA GLY A 309 43.87 8.07 -4.54
C GLY A 309 42.49 8.61 -4.88
N SER A 310 41.56 7.78 -5.37
CA SER A 310 40.19 8.22 -5.64
C SER A 310 39.42 8.52 -4.35
N LYS A 311 38.48 9.46 -4.43
CA LYS A 311 37.54 9.79 -3.35
C LYS A 311 36.25 8.99 -3.53
N LEU A 312 36.06 7.99 -2.70
CA LEU A 312 34.88 7.12 -2.71
C LEU A 312 33.82 7.67 -1.74
N PRO A 313 32.68 8.19 -2.23
CA PRO A 313 31.68 8.81 -1.36
C PRO A 313 30.95 7.77 -0.50
N TYR A 314 30.38 8.20 0.62
CA TYR A 314 29.40 7.40 1.35
C TYR A 314 27.98 7.75 0.91
N ASP A 315 27.22 6.82 0.36
CA ASP A 315 25.90 7.13 -0.22
C ASP A 315 24.82 7.50 0.82
N GLY A 316 24.97 7.02 2.07
CA GLY A 316 24.11 7.38 3.20
C GLY A 316 24.58 8.57 4.03
N GLU A 317 25.81 9.06 3.86
CA GLU A 317 26.40 10.20 4.60
C GLU A 317 26.85 11.31 3.64
N ARG A 318 26.00 12.32 3.44
CA ARG A 318 26.32 13.46 2.57
C ARG A 318 27.64 14.12 3.00
N MET A 319 28.48 14.47 2.01
CA MET A 319 29.79 15.13 2.17
C MET A 319 30.94 14.27 2.74
N ARG A 320 30.70 13.00 3.08
CA ARG A 320 31.77 12.11 3.56
C ARG A 320 32.28 11.23 2.43
N PHE A 321 33.60 11.02 2.39
CA PHE A 321 34.26 10.11 1.46
C PHE A 321 35.40 9.37 2.15
N LEU A 322 35.76 8.22 1.60
CA LEU A 322 36.99 7.49 1.90
C LEU A 322 38.00 7.78 0.79
N GLU A 323 39.23 8.11 1.15
CA GLU A 323 40.34 8.12 0.20
C GLU A 323 40.85 6.69 0.03
N VAL A 324 40.89 6.23 -1.23
CA VAL A 324 41.26 4.84 -1.55
C VAL A 324 42.76 4.68 -1.42
N LYS A 325 43.19 3.95 -0.39
CA LYS A 325 44.59 3.58 -0.14
C LYS A 325 44.91 2.23 -0.76
N ALA A 326 46.19 1.91 -0.86
CA ALA A 326 46.67 0.62 -1.40
C ALA A 326 46.08 -0.60 -0.66
N GLU A 327 45.87 -0.49 0.65
CA GLU A 327 45.25 -1.54 1.47
C GLU A 327 43.78 -1.80 1.08
N HIS A 328 43.00 -0.74 0.84
CA HIS A 328 41.62 -0.87 0.35
C HIS A 328 41.61 -1.45 -1.07
N PHE A 329 42.47 -0.93 -1.95
CA PHE A 329 42.53 -1.32 -3.35
C PHE A 329 42.82 -2.82 -3.56
N LYS A 330 43.67 -3.42 -2.71
CA LYS A 330 43.95 -4.87 -2.73
C LYS A 330 42.73 -5.74 -2.46
N THR A 331 41.71 -5.21 -1.77
CA THR A 331 40.45 -5.94 -1.49
C THR A 331 39.42 -5.81 -2.61
N PHE A 332 39.66 -4.96 -3.62
CA PHE A 332 38.73 -4.75 -4.73
C PHE A 332 38.96 -5.77 -5.84
N LEU A 333 37.88 -6.14 -6.55
CA LEU A 333 37.95 -7.03 -7.71
C LEU A 333 38.78 -6.40 -8.82
N GLN A 334 39.55 -7.20 -9.57
CA GLN A 334 40.35 -6.70 -10.70
C GLN A 334 39.48 -6.12 -11.83
N GLY A 335 38.29 -6.67 -12.05
CA GLY A 335 37.33 -6.23 -13.07
C GLY A 335 35.88 -6.55 -12.66
N HIS A 336 34.91 -6.22 -13.52
CA HIS A 336 33.51 -6.50 -13.25
C HIS A 336 33.25 -8.02 -13.19
N PRO A 337 32.43 -8.51 -12.24
CA PRO A 337 32.18 -9.94 -12.09
C PRO A 337 31.07 -10.45 -13.04
N PHE A 338 30.40 -9.56 -13.76
CA PHE A 338 29.30 -9.90 -14.66
C PHE A 338 29.80 -10.30 -16.04
N SER A 339 29.08 -11.20 -16.70
CA SER A 339 29.39 -11.64 -18.07
C SER A 339 28.98 -10.57 -19.08
N ASN A 340 29.77 -10.38 -20.14
CA ASN A 340 29.44 -9.47 -21.27
C ASN A 340 28.17 -9.89 -22.05
N LYS A 341 27.58 -11.05 -21.75
CA LYS A 341 26.31 -11.51 -22.34
C LYS A 341 25.16 -11.23 -21.38
N THR A 342 24.08 -10.63 -21.88
CA THR A 342 22.82 -10.53 -21.13
C THR A 342 22.29 -11.92 -20.82
N ARG A 343 21.76 -12.09 -19.61
CA ARG A 343 21.15 -13.35 -19.16
C ARG A 343 19.69 -13.39 -19.56
N LYS A 344 19.16 -14.54 -19.99
CA LYS A 344 17.76 -14.62 -20.45
C LYS A 344 16.76 -14.42 -19.30
N THR A 345 17.06 -14.97 -18.11
CA THR A 345 16.11 -15.02 -16.99
C THR A 345 16.83 -14.81 -15.67
N CYS A 346 16.32 -13.90 -14.84
CA CYS A 346 16.81 -13.68 -13.48
C CYS A 346 15.67 -13.73 -12.48
N ALA A 347 15.90 -14.38 -11.34
CA ALA A 347 15.00 -14.32 -10.20
C ALA A 347 15.61 -13.40 -9.13
N VAL A 348 14.85 -12.43 -8.65
CA VAL A 348 15.20 -11.64 -7.46
C VAL A 348 14.27 -12.07 -6.34
N VAL A 349 14.85 -12.60 -5.27
CA VAL A 349 14.12 -13.15 -4.13
C VAL A 349 14.27 -12.19 -2.95
N GLY A 350 13.18 -11.46 -2.68
CA GLY A 350 12.99 -10.72 -1.45
C GLY A 350 12.66 -11.67 -0.29
N ASN A 351 12.55 -11.11 0.92
CA ASN A 351 12.43 -11.93 2.12
C ASN A 351 11.00 -12.02 2.66
N GLY A 352 10.00 -11.44 1.98
CA GLY A 352 8.64 -11.31 2.50
C GLY A 352 8.00 -12.65 2.88
N GLY A 353 7.22 -12.67 3.96
CA GLY A 353 6.52 -13.87 4.45
C GLY A 353 5.54 -14.50 3.47
N ILE A 354 5.19 -13.79 2.38
CA ILE A 354 4.38 -14.33 1.29
C ILE A 354 5.00 -15.57 0.63
N LEU A 355 6.30 -15.81 0.80
CA LEU A 355 6.95 -17.01 0.29
C LEU A 355 6.62 -18.28 1.10
N THR A 356 6.20 -18.16 2.35
CA THR A 356 5.88 -19.32 3.18
C THR A 356 4.76 -20.15 2.53
N ASN A 357 5.02 -21.44 2.33
CA ASN A 357 4.16 -22.41 1.62
C ASN A 357 3.88 -22.09 0.14
N SER A 358 4.61 -21.17 -0.48
CA SER A 358 4.42 -20.82 -1.89
C SER A 358 4.84 -21.92 -2.87
N SER A 359 5.66 -22.89 -2.44
CA SER A 359 6.22 -23.95 -3.30
C SER A 359 7.05 -23.43 -4.50
N CYS A 360 7.47 -22.17 -4.47
CA CYS A 360 8.18 -21.52 -5.58
C CYS A 360 9.66 -21.90 -5.74
N GLY A 361 10.21 -22.76 -4.88
CA GLY A 361 11.64 -23.00 -4.82
C GLY A 361 12.23 -23.58 -6.11
N LYS A 362 11.53 -24.53 -6.75
CA LYS A 362 11.95 -25.09 -8.05
C LYS A 362 11.91 -24.04 -9.15
N THR A 363 10.84 -23.24 -9.21
CA THR A 363 10.66 -22.18 -10.21
C THR A 363 11.75 -21.12 -10.07
N ILE A 364 12.10 -20.73 -8.84
CA ILE A 364 13.22 -19.83 -8.55
C ILE A 364 14.55 -20.42 -9.04
N ASP A 365 14.82 -21.68 -8.72
CA ASP A 365 16.09 -22.35 -9.06
C ASP A 365 16.26 -22.58 -10.58
N SER A 366 15.17 -22.58 -11.34
CA SER A 366 15.19 -22.68 -12.80
C SER A 366 15.82 -21.45 -13.49
N ALA A 367 15.81 -20.28 -12.84
CA ALA A 367 16.33 -19.04 -13.41
C ALA A 367 17.85 -19.13 -13.64
N GLN A 368 18.35 -18.58 -14.75
CA GLN A 368 19.80 -18.54 -15.04
C GLN A 368 20.65 -17.78 -14.01
N PHE A 369 20.06 -16.84 -13.28
CA PHE A 369 20.74 -16.10 -12.23
C PHE A 369 19.79 -15.72 -11.10
N VAL A 370 20.15 -16.04 -9.86
CA VAL A 370 19.33 -15.79 -8.67
C VAL A 370 20.01 -14.80 -7.74
N ILE A 371 19.32 -13.69 -7.45
CA ILE A 371 19.76 -12.64 -6.52
C ILE A 371 18.91 -12.70 -5.25
N ARG A 372 19.56 -12.84 -4.10
CA ARG A 372 18.93 -12.90 -2.77
C ARG A 372 19.30 -11.71 -1.90
N CYS A 373 18.43 -11.38 -0.95
CA CYS A 373 18.61 -10.19 -0.11
C CYS A 373 18.97 -10.55 1.34
N ASN A 374 20.08 -10.00 1.84
CA ASN A 374 20.43 -9.91 3.25
C ASN A 374 20.66 -11.26 3.97
N LEU A 375 21.38 -12.17 3.31
CA LEU A 375 21.75 -13.51 3.84
C LEU A 375 20.57 -14.27 4.44
N PRO A 376 19.48 -14.50 3.69
CA PRO A 376 18.31 -15.16 4.24
C PRO A 376 18.56 -16.68 4.30
N PRO A 377 18.05 -17.40 5.32
CA PRO A 377 18.21 -18.85 5.39
C PRO A 377 17.52 -19.53 4.20
N LEU A 378 18.21 -20.47 3.57
CA LEU A 378 17.70 -21.27 2.46
C LEU A 378 17.37 -22.69 2.88
N SER A 379 18.12 -23.21 3.87
CA SER A 379 17.96 -24.58 4.35
C SER A 379 17.07 -24.71 5.59
N ASN A 380 16.76 -25.94 5.98
CA ASN A 380 15.95 -26.31 7.15
C ASN A 380 14.44 -26.14 6.94
N GLY A 381 13.94 -26.51 5.76
CA GLY A 381 12.51 -26.53 5.43
C GLY A 381 12.06 -25.40 4.52
N TYR A 382 12.92 -24.41 4.24
CA TYR A 382 12.61 -23.32 3.33
C TYR A 382 12.87 -23.66 1.85
N GLU A 383 13.64 -24.71 1.57
CA GLU A 383 14.14 -25.05 0.22
C GLU A 383 12.98 -25.20 -0.78
N LYS A 384 11.85 -25.75 -0.33
CA LYS A 384 10.65 -25.95 -1.15
C LYS A 384 10.05 -24.63 -1.65
N ASP A 385 10.11 -23.59 -0.84
CA ASP A 385 9.45 -22.31 -1.09
C ASP A 385 10.38 -21.31 -1.78
N VAL A 386 11.66 -21.28 -1.36
CA VAL A 386 12.60 -20.24 -1.79
C VAL A 386 13.76 -20.76 -2.65
N GLY A 387 13.93 -22.07 -2.77
CA GLY A 387 15.00 -22.69 -3.54
C GLY A 387 16.38 -22.54 -2.91
N MET A 388 17.38 -23.21 -3.49
CA MET A 388 18.76 -23.21 -2.99
C MET A 388 19.73 -22.47 -3.90
N LYS A 389 19.39 -22.27 -5.19
CA LYS A 389 20.28 -21.62 -6.14
C LYS A 389 20.53 -20.18 -5.73
N THR A 390 21.79 -19.78 -5.70
CA THR A 390 22.20 -18.42 -5.39
C THR A 390 23.42 -18.08 -6.23
N ASP A 391 23.32 -16.99 -6.99
CA ASP A 391 24.45 -16.46 -7.73
C ASP A 391 24.96 -15.14 -7.13
N ALA A 392 24.06 -14.37 -6.53
CA ALA A 392 24.39 -13.19 -5.74
C ALA A 392 23.52 -13.11 -4.49
N VAL A 393 24.10 -12.72 -3.36
CA VAL A 393 23.38 -12.45 -2.13
C VAL A 393 23.94 -11.19 -1.46
N THR A 394 23.09 -10.31 -0.97
CA THR A 394 23.56 -9.13 -0.24
C THR A 394 23.74 -9.43 1.25
N ALA A 395 24.58 -8.65 1.93
CA ALA A 395 24.63 -8.63 3.39
C ALA A 395 24.68 -7.20 3.92
N ASN A 396 23.57 -6.72 4.48
CA ASN A 396 23.57 -5.45 5.20
C ASN A 396 24.52 -5.56 6.42
N PRO A 397 25.45 -4.60 6.62
CA PRO A 397 26.39 -4.61 7.73
C PRO A 397 25.77 -4.72 9.13
N SER A 398 24.49 -4.34 9.29
CA SER A 398 23.77 -4.57 10.55
C SER A 398 23.69 -6.05 10.92
N ILE A 399 23.69 -6.97 9.95
CA ILE A 399 23.71 -8.43 10.19
C ILE A 399 24.96 -8.82 10.97
N PHE A 400 26.12 -8.29 10.60
CA PHE A 400 27.38 -8.59 11.29
C PHE A 400 27.33 -8.13 12.74
N THR A 401 26.81 -6.92 12.98
CA THR A 401 26.70 -6.38 14.33
C THR A 401 25.67 -7.13 15.17
N GLN A 402 24.49 -7.42 14.62
CA GLN A 402 23.36 -7.99 15.36
C GLN A 402 23.49 -9.50 15.58
N LYS A 403 24.01 -10.24 14.60
CA LYS A 403 24.06 -11.72 14.63
C LYS A 403 25.44 -12.29 14.93
N TYR A 404 26.51 -11.56 14.61
CA TYR A 404 27.88 -12.09 14.63
C TYR A 404 28.88 -11.24 15.43
N GLY A 405 28.41 -10.42 16.38
CA GLY A 405 29.28 -9.64 17.26
C GLY A 405 30.22 -8.68 16.51
N SER A 406 29.79 -8.17 15.36
CA SER A 406 30.57 -7.38 14.41
C SER A 406 31.84 -8.09 13.87
N LEU A 407 31.95 -9.41 14.02
CA LEU A 407 33.11 -10.21 13.62
C LEU A 407 34.41 -9.81 14.36
N LEU A 408 34.28 -9.26 15.57
CA LEU A 408 35.41 -8.92 16.44
C LEU A 408 36.10 -10.16 17.00
N GLU A 409 35.32 -11.18 17.36
CA GLU A 409 35.79 -12.38 18.06
C GLU A 409 35.45 -13.66 17.28
N HIS A 410 34.40 -14.39 17.69
CA HIS A 410 34.01 -15.67 17.08
C HIS A 410 33.46 -15.51 15.65
N ARG A 411 34.28 -15.85 14.66
CA ARG A 411 33.97 -15.74 13.22
C ARG A 411 33.41 -17.01 12.57
N ARG A 412 33.56 -18.16 13.24
CA ARG A 412 33.21 -19.49 12.70
C ARG A 412 31.73 -19.61 12.33
N THR A 413 30.82 -19.12 13.18
CA THR A 413 29.37 -19.19 12.92
C THR A 413 28.94 -18.39 11.69
N PHE A 414 29.59 -17.24 11.45
CA PHE A 414 29.41 -16.49 10.22
C PHE A 414 29.91 -17.30 9.02
N ALA A 415 31.12 -17.87 9.11
CA ALA A 415 31.70 -18.68 8.04
C ALA A 415 30.81 -19.87 7.66
N GLU A 416 30.33 -20.63 8.64
CA GLU A 416 29.43 -21.77 8.45
C GLU A 416 28.10 -21.33 7.82
N SER A 417 27.57 -20.15 8.20
CA SER A 417 26.33 -19.63 7.62
C SER A 417 26.43 -19.33 6.11
N LEU A 418 27.65 -19.12 5.59
CA LEU A 418 27.88 -18.82 4.18
C LEU A 418 27.95 -20.07 3.29
N CYS A 419 28.16 -21.26 3.87
CA CYS A 419 28.30 -22.51 3.11
C CYS A 419 27.09 -22.81 2.21
N GLN A 420 25.88 -22.41 2.62
CA GLN A 420 24.65 -22.63 1.85
C GLN A 420 24.61 -21.90 0.50
N TYR A 421 25.41 -20.85 0.32
CA TYR A 421 25.44 -20.05 -0.92
C TYR A 421 26.51 -20.52 -1.92
N GLY A 422 27.29 -21.56 -1.59
CA GLY A 422 28.30 -22.11 -2.48
C GLY A 422 29.30 -21.07 -2.99
N LYS A 423 29.39 -20.91 -4.32
CA LYS A 423 30.31 -20.00 -5.01
C LYS A 423 29.67 -18.65 -5.39
N ALA A 424 28.56 -18.27 -4.75
CA ALA A 424 27.88 -17.01 -5.03
C ALA A 424 28.76 -15.78 -4.78
N MET A 425 28.31 -14.62 -5.25
CA MET A 425 28.86 -13.33 -4.84
C MET A 425 28.15 -12.81 -3.57
N LEU A 426 28.93 -12.42 -2.57
CA LEU A 426 28.46 -11.70 -1.39
C LEU A 426 28.59 -10.19 -1.61
N LEU A 427 27.49 -9.52 -1.90
CA LEU A 427 27.42 -8.08 -2.16
C LEU A 427 27.32 -7.28 -0.85
N LEU A 428 28.37 -6.51 -0.55
CA LEU A 428 28.54 -5.76 0.69
C LEU A 428 28.42 -4.24 0.45
N PRO A 429 27.40 -3.55 1.01
CA PRO A 429 27.31 -2.09 0.97
C PRO A 429 28.24 -1.45 2.04
N ALA A 430 29.54 -1.75 1.93
CA ALA A 430 30.58 -1.31 2.86
C ALA A 430 30.66 0.22 2.95
N PHE A 431 30.40 0.90 1.85
CA PHE A 431 30.54 2.34 1.72
C PHE A 431 29.20 3.07 1.75
N SER A 432 28.16 2.49 2.37
CA SER A 432 26.92 3.24 2.60
C SER A 432 26.98 4.17 3.81
N TYR A 433 27.67 3.77 4.87
CA TYR A 433 27.93 4.57 6.06
C TYR A 433 29.36 4.28 6.56
N ARG A 434 30.03 5.23 7.21
CA ARG A 434 31.41 5.01 7.68
C ARG A 434 31.53 3.84 8.65
N ILE A 435 30.48 3.61 9.44
CA ILE A 435 30.41 2.51 10.40
C ILE A 435 30.40 1.13 9.71
N ASN A 436 29.99 1.07 8.44
CA ASN A 436 29.83 -0.17 7.69
C ASN A 436 31.16 -0.70 7.16
N THR A 437 32.11 0.19 6.87
CA THR A 437 33.37 -0.15 6.19
C THR A 437 34.15 -1.20 6.96
N ALA A 438 34.41 -0.96 8.25
CA ALA A 438 35.21 -1.87 9.07
C ALA A 438 34.55 -3.25 9.21
N SER A 439 33.24 -3.31 9.43
CA SER A 439 32.51 -4.58 9.55
C SER A 439 32.47 -5.36 8.24
N SER A 440 32.33 -4.67 7.10
CA SER A 440 32.31 -5.32 5.78
C SER A 440 33.69 -5.84 5.37
N LEU A 441 34.76 -5.10 5.69
CA LEU A 441 36.13 -5.56 5.50
C LEU A 441 36.43 -6.80 6.35
N ARG A 442 36.00 -6.81 7.62
CA ARG A 442 36.14 -8.00 8.48
C ARG A 442 35.38 -9.21 7.92
N ALA A 443 34.20 -9.01 7.32
CA ALA A 443 33.47 -10.08 6.65
C ALA A 443 34.27 -10.64 5.46
N SER A 444 34.85 -9.77 4.64
CA SER A 444 35.73 -10.17 3.53
C SER A 444 36.97 -10.93 4.00
N TYR A 445 37.68 -10.43 5.03
CA TYR A 445 38.83 -11.12 5.61
C TYR A 445 38.46 -12.47 6.20
N THR A 446 37.29 -12.58 6.85
CA THR A 446 36.83 -13.85 7.39
C THR A 446 36.58 -14.89 6.29
N ILE A 447 36.06 -14.47 5.14
CA ILE A 447 35.86 -15.36 3.98
C ILE A 447 37.19 -15.91 3.48
N ASP A 448 38.21 -15.05 3.40
CA ASP A 448 39.57 -15.42 2.98
C ASP A 448 40.27 -16.33 4.02
N ASP A 449 40.25 -15.93 5.30
CA ASP A 449 40.83 -16.66 6.44
C ASP A 449 40.32 -18.11 6.50
N PHE A 450 39.02 -18.31 6.28
CA PHE A 450 38.36 -19.62 6.32
C PHE A 450 38.31 -20.32 4.95
N ARG A 451 38.84 -19.70 3.89
CA ARG A 451 38.84 -20.20 2.50
C ARG A 451 37.44 -20.62 2.03
N ILE A 452 36.44 -19.79 2.33
CA ILE A 452 35.04 -20.05 1.97
C ILE A 452 34.88 -19.83 0.46
N PRO A 453 34.17 -20.70 -0.29
CA PRO A 453 34.07 -20.56 -1.74
C PRO A 453 33.32 -19.32 -2.25
N ILE A 454 32.57 -18.63 -1.39
CA ILE A 454 31.80 -17.44 -1.73
C ILE A 454 32.73 -16.24 -2.00
N GLN A 455 32.44 -15.44 -3.02
CA GLN A 455 33.28 -14.30 -3.39
C GLN A 455 32.77 -13.00 -2.76
N SER A 456 33.55 -12.36 -1.89
CA SER A 456 33.17 -11.05 -1.31
C SER A 456 33.35 -9.91 -2.33
N VAL A 457 32.32 -9.09 -2.52
CA VAL A 457 32.30 -7.98 -3.47
C VAL A 457 31.67 -6.74 -2.84
N PHE A 458 32.25 -5.55 -3.02
CA PHE A 458 31.69 -4.31 -2.46
C PHE A 458 30.78 -3.60 -3.47
N ILE A 459 29.56 -3.24 -3.03
CA ILE A 459 28.63 -2.45 -3.85
C ILE A 459 29.18 -1.02 -3.99
N ASN A 460 29.12 -0.48 -5.20
CA ASN A 460 29.58 0.88 -5.44
C ASN A 460 28.57 1.91 -4.93
N PRO A 461 28.95 2.80 -4.01
CA PRO A 461 28.07 3.83 -3.48
C PRO A 461 27.63 4.84 -4.56
N LYS A 462 28.43 5.07 -5.60
CA LYS A 462 28.04 5.97 -6.71
C LYS A 462 26.88 5.40 -7.51
N TYR A 463 26.88 4.08 -7.76
CA TYR A 463 25.74 3.41 -8.40
C TYR A 463 24.47 3.51 -7.56
N LEU A 464 24.56 3.32 -6.24
CA LEU A 464 23.41 3.51 -5.34
C LEU A 464 22.86 4.94 -5.34
N GLN A 465 23.72 5.95 -5.46
CA GLN A 465 23.32 7.35 -5.63
C GLN A 465 22.59 7.56 -6.97
N SER A 466 23.11 7.01 -8.07
CA SER A 466 22.45 7.06 -9.39
C SER A 466 21.08 6.41 -9.36
N LEU A 467 20.94 5.24 -8.72
CA LEU A 467 19.64 4.58 -8.53
C LEU A 467 18.66 5.46 -7.76
N ALA A 468 19.10 6.08 -6.66
CA ALA A 468 18.26 6.96 -5.86
C ALA A 468 17.76 8.18 -6.68
N LEU A 469 18.63 8.76 -7.52
CA LEU A 469 18.25 9.84 -8.43
C LEU A 469 17.29 9.37 -9.53
N PHE A 470 17.57 8.22 -10.15
CA PHE A 470 16.74 7.65 -11.21
C PHE A 470 15.31 7.38 -10.71
N TRP A 471 15.17 6.59 -9.65
CA TRP A 471 13.85 6.27 -9.10
C TRP A 471 13.16 7.49 -8.48
N GLY A 472 13.92 8.41 -7.89
CA GLY A 472 13.41 9.70 -7.44
C GLY A 472 12.81 10.54 -8.57
N SER A 473 13.43 10.53 -9.75
CA SER A 473 12.92 11.21 -10.96
C SER A 473 11.62 10.61 -11.49
N LEU A 474 11.38 9.31 -11.23
CA LEU A 474 10.15 8.59 -11.55
C LEU A 474 9.09 8.68 -10.44
N GLY A 475 9.34 9.50 -9.41
CA GLY A 475 8.37 9.81 -8.36
C GLY A 475 8.44 8.93 -7.12
N LEU A 476 9.40 8.01 -7.01
CA LEU A 476 9.60 7.22 -5.79
C LEU A 476 10.20 8.11 -4.69
N ARG A 477 9.39 8.42 -3.68
CA ARG A 477 9.77 9.27 -2.54
C ARG A 477 10.13 8.42 -1.32
N ALA A 478 11.34 7.89 -1.32
CA ALA A 478 11.90 7.20 -0.16
C ALA A 478 13.15 7.93 0.34
N ARG A 479 13.40 7.92 1.66
CA ARG A 479 14.65 8.42 2.23
C ARG A 479 15.85 7.62 1.70
N ARG A 480 15.66 6.32 1.51
CA ARG A 480 16.62 5.38 0.93
C ARG A 480 15.85 4.21 0.30
N LEU A 481 16.31 3.74 -0.85
CA LEU A 481 15.77 2.54 -1.49
C LEU A 481 16.03 1.31 -0.60
N THR A 482 15.13 0.32 -0.63
CA THR A 482 15.43 -0.99 -0.04
C THR A 482 16.49 -1.74 -0.83
N THR A 483 17.14 -2.71 -0.18
CA THR A 483 17.99 -3.71 -0.84
C THR A 483 17.25 -4.38 -2.01
N GLY A 484 15.94 -4.68 -1.83
CA GLY A 484 15.10 -5.25 -2.86
C GLY A 484 15.11 -4.40 -4.14
N ILE A 485 14.74 -3.12 -4.06
CA ILE A 485 14.76 -2.23 -5.23
C ILE A 485 16.16 -2.09 -5.84
N MET A 486 17.22 -2.03 -5.02
CA MET A 486 18.59 -1.98 -5.54
C MET A 486 18.92 -3.23 -6.38
N MET A 487 18.53 -4.42 -5.91
CA MET A 487 18.79 -5.68 -6.61
C MET A 487 17.87 -5.89 -7.81
N VAL A 488 16.61 -5.45 -7.75
CA VAL A 488 15.72 -5.41 -8.91
C VAL A 488 16.30 -4.52 -10.00
N SER A 489 16.82 -3.34 -9.64
CA SER A 489 17.46 -2.43 -10.60
C SER A 489 18.65 -3.10 -11.29
N LEU A 490 19.52 -3.76 -10.52
CA LEU A 490 20.64 -4.51 -11.07
C LEU A 490 20.19 -5.64 -12.01
N ALA A 491 19.16 -6.40 -11.63
CA ALA A 491 18.62 -7.46 -12.48
C ALA A 491 18.04 -6.93 -13.79
N LEU A 492 17.36 -5.78 -13.76
CA LEU A 492 16.80 -5.13 -14.95
C LEU A 492 17.88 -4.67 -15.95
N GLU A 493 19.09 -4.40 -15.48
CA GLU A 493 20.24 -4.01 -16.32
C GLU A 493 21.04 -5.22 -16.83
N LEU A 494 20.98 -6.37 -16.16
CA LEU A 494 21.78 -7.56 -16.49
C LEU A 494 21.01 -8.64 -17.26
N CYS A 495 19.68 -8.63 -17.22
CA CYS A 495 18.86 -9.75 -17.61
C CYS A 495 17.71 -9.34 -18.52
N ASP A 496 17.36 -10.15 -19.52
CA ASP A 496 16.25 -9.87 -20.42
C ASP A 496 14.90 -9.96 -19.67
N ASN A 497 14.70 -11.04 -18.92
CA ASN A 497 13.50 -11.25 -18.09
C ASN A 497 13.86 -11.27 -16.59
N VAL A 498 13.03 -10.62 -15.78
CA VAL A 498 13.24 -10.52 -14.33
C VAL A 498 11.95 -10.94 -13.61
N ASP A 499 12.04 -11.99 -12.81
CA ASP A 499 10.97 -12.51 -11.96
C ASP A 499 11.25 -12.14 -10.49
N LEU A 500 10.24 -11.61 -9.81
CA LEU A 500 10.32 -11.16 -8.43
C LEU A 500 9.48 -12.05 -7.53
N TYR A 501 10.12 -12.53 -6.45
CA TYR A 501 9.51 -13.40 -5.45
C TYR A 501 9.68 -12.76 -4.06
N GLY A 502 8.68 -12.85 -3.17
CA GLY A 502 8.80 -12.35 -1.79
C GLY A 502 8.78 -10.82 -1.65
N PHE A 503 8.30 -10.10 -2.67
CA PHE A 503 8.13 -8.64 -2.64
C PHE A 503 6.70 -8.28 -2.22
N TRP A 504 6.38 -8.51 -0.94
CA TRP A 504 5.09 -8.17 -0.35
C TRP A 504 5.30 -7.51 1.01
N PRO A 505 5.10 -6.18 1.14
CA PRO A 505 5.41 -5.45 2.37
C PRO A 505 4.24 -5.40 3.35
N PHE A 506 3.19 -6.20 3.15
CA PHE A 506 1.97 -6.17 3.96
C PHE A 506 1.86 -7.44 4.82
N GLY A 507 1.23 -7.32 6.00
CA GLY A 507 1.14 -8.41 6.97
C GLY A 507 0.02 -9.42 6.70
N VAL A 508 -0.65 -9.33 5.55
CA VAL A 508 -1.79 -10.19 5.18
C VAL A 508 -1.59 -10.63 3.75
N HIS A 509 -1.73 -11.93 3.47
CA HIS A 509 -1.58 -12.48 2.13
C HIS A 509 -2.69 -11.96 1.19
N PRO A 510 -2.40 -11.58 -0.07
CA PRO A 510 -3.38 -10.95 -0.97
C PRO A 510 -4.56 -11.87 -1.33
N HIS A 511 -4.32 -13.19 -1.42
CA HIS A 511 -5.33 -14.18 -1.82
C HIS A 511 -5.92 -15.00 -0.66
N SER A 512 -5.07 -15.61 0.18
CA SER A 512 -5.53 -16.42 1.32
C SER A 512 -6.02 -15.59 2.51
N PHE A 513 -5.64 -14.31 2.59
CA PHE A 513 -5.90 -13.40 3.72
C PHE A 513 -5.35 -13.88 5.06
N GLN A 514 -4.44 -14.86 5.04
CA GLN A 514 -3.73 -15.31 6.23
C GLN A 514 -2.71 -14.25 6.66
N TYR A 515 -2.48 -14.15 7.98
CA TYR A 515 -1.41 -13.31 8.51
C TYR A 515 -0.06 -13.83 8.04
N LEU A 516 0.75 -12.90 7.55
CA LEU A 516 2.12 -13.15 7.14
C LEU A 516 3.07 -12.51 8.14
N THR A 517 4.10 -13.25 8.49
CA THR A 517 5.28 -12.67 9.14
C THR A 517 5.97 -11.70 8.19
N HIS A 518 6.76 -10.78 8.75
CA HIS A 518 7.48 -9.83 7.90
C HIS A 518 8.47 -10.54 6.97
N HIS A 519 9.19 -11.55 7.49
CA HIS A 519 10.04 -12.41 6.68
C HIS A 519 9.52 -13.85 6.66
N TYR A 520 9.84 -14.63 5.63
CA TYR A 520 9.46 -16.05 5.58
C TYR A 520 10.14 -16.92 6.65
N TYR A 521 11.19 -16.41 7.31
CA TYR A 521 12.00 -17.13 8.28
C TYR A 521 11.99 -16.52 9.70
N ASP A 522 11.37 -15.34 9.88
CA ASP A 522 11.20 -14.72 11.19
C ASP A 522 10.06 -13.69 11.20
N ASP A 523 9.60 -13.33 12.40
CA ASP A 523 8.60 -12.26 12.61
C ASP A 523 9.26 -10.93 13.00
N GLY A 524 10.37 -10.59 12.33
CA GLY A 524 11.10 -9.35 12.58
C GLY A 524 10.27 -8.10 12.30
N LYS A 525 10.10 -7.20 13.28
CA LYS A 525 9.35 -5.95 13.06
C LYS A 525 10.09 -5.00 12.10
N VAL A 526 9.35 -4.45 11.14
CA VAL A 526 9.83 -3.39 10.25
C VAL A 526 10.32 -2.18 11.06
N LYS A 527 11.57 -1.74 10.82
CA LYS A 527 12.04 -0.44 11.32
C LYS A 527 11.34 0.69 10.56
N LYS A 528 10.32 1.27 11.19
CA LYS A 528 9.52 2.38 10.62
C LYS A 528 10.41 3.60 10.33
N GLY A 529 10.22 4.23 9.17
CA GLY A 529 10.78 5.56 8.84
C GLY A 529 12.06 5.61 7.99
N PHE A 530 12.65 4.47 7.61
CA PHE A 530 13.83 4.43 6.72
C PHE A 530 13.50 4.17 5.25
N HIS A 531 12.52 3.30 4.99
CA HIS A 531 12.08 2.91 3.65
C HIS A 531 10.58 3.18 3.49
N SER A 532 10.13 3.37 2.24
CA SER A 532 8.69 3.41 1.90
C SER A 532 8.32 2.15 1.13
N MET A 533 8.31 0.99 1.80
CA MET A 533 8.13 -0.30 1.13
C MET A 533 6.79 -0.41 0.40
N SER A 534 5.73 0.24 0.88
CA SER A 534 4.44 0.28 0.18
C SER A 534 4.51 1.10 -1.12
N ASP A 535 5.29 2.18 -1.18
CA ASP A 535 5.47 2.95 -2.42
C ASP A 535 6.42 2.24 -3.38
N GLU A 536 7.44 1.56 -2.86
CA GLU A 536 8.29 0.67 -3.66
C GLU A 536 7.50 -0.48 -4.27
N PHE A 537 6.58 -1.09 -3.52
CA PHE A 537 5.68 -2.11 -4.06
C PHE A 537 4.77 -1.56 -5.16
N LYS A 538 4.22 -0.35 -5.01
CA LYS A 538 3.45 0.31 -6.09
C LYS A 538 4.28 0.48 -7.36
N LEU A 539 5.56 0.82 -7.23
CA LEU A 539 6.49 0.90 -8.36
C LEU A 539 6.72 -0.47 -9.00
N LEU A 540 6.98 -1.50 -8.21
CA LEU A 540 7.18 -2.86 -8.73
C LEU A 540 5.94 -3.38 -9.45
N LEU A 541 4.76 -3.14 -8.90
CA LEU A 541 3.48 -3.46 -9.53
C LEU A 541 3.31 -2.71 -10.85
N HIS A 542 3.71 -1.43 -10.91
CA HIS A 542 3.68 -0.66 -12.15
C HIS A 542 4.60 -1.25 -13.23
N LEU A 543 5.83 -1.62 -12.88
CA LEU A 543 6.79 -2.25 -13.79
C LEU A 543 6.32 -3.64 -14.23
N HIS A 544 5.68 -4.40 -13.33
CA HIS A 544 5.07 -5.67 -13.64
C HIS A 544 4.03 -5.54 -14.77
N ASN A 545 3.12 -4.59 -14.63
CA ASN A 545 2.03 -4.38 -15.58
C ASN A 545 2.52 -3.91 -16.95
N GLN A 546 3.66 -3.23 -16.97
CA GLN A 546 4.31 -2.80 -18.21
C GLN A 546 5.09 -3.92 -18.90
N GLY A 547 5.09 -5.14 -18.34
CA GLY A 547 5.87 -6.26 -18.84
C GLY A 547 7.39 -6.06 -18.68
N VAL A 548 7.82 -5.11 -17.85
CA VAL A 548 9.24 -4.84 -17.60
C VAL A 548 9.84 -5.94 -16.71
N LEU A 549 9.03 -6.48 -15.79
CA LEU A 549 9.35 -7.59 -14.89
C LEU A 549 8.10 -8.42 -14.58
N LYS A 550 8.23 -9.55 -13.91
CA LYS A 550 7.11 -10.38 -13.42
C LYS A 550 7.11 -10.42 -11.90
N LEU A 551 5.99 -10.09 -11.25
CA LEU A 551 5.83 -10.14 -9.80
C LEU A 551 4.98 -11.35 -9.42
N HIS A 552 5.51 -12.24 -8.58
CA HIS A 552 4.82 -13.44 -8.12
C HIS A 552 4.28 -13.21 -6.70
N LEU A 553 2.96 -13.29 -6.53
CA LEU A 553 2.22 -13.02 -5.28
C LEU A 553 1.36 -14.19 -4.79
N GLY A 554 1.40 -15.32 -5.52
CA GLY A 554 0.66 -16.53 -5.19
C GLY A 554 1.59 -17.73 -5.08
N GLU A 555 0.98 -18.90 -4.92
CA GLU A 555 1.68 -20.18 -5.00
C GLU A 555 2.21 -20.40 -6.43
N CYS A 556 3.35 -21.06 -6.54
CA CYS A 556 3.85 -21.55 -7.81
C CYS A 556 3.28 -22.94 -8.06
N GLU A 557 2.82 -23.19 -9.28
CA GLU A 557 2.28 -24.49 -9.65
C GLU A 557 3.33 -25.59 -9.40
N PRO A 558 2.93 -26.72 -8.79
CA PRO A 558 3.76 -27.91 -8.82
C PRO A 558 3.87 -28.37 -10.27
N ASP A 559 5.10 -28.55 -10.77
CA ASP A 559 5.31 -29.22 -12.05
C ASP A 559 4.61 -30.60 -11.99
N ASP A 560 3.72 -30.87 -12.96
CA ASP A 560 3.16 -32.21 -13.23
C ASP A 560 4.26 -33.26 -13.49
#